data_AF-A0A2N7UDI9-F1
#
_entry.id   AF-A0A2N7UDI9-F1
#
_cell.length_a   1.000
_cell.length_b   1.000
_cell.length_c   1.000
_cell.angle_alpha   90.00
_cell.angle_beta   90.00
_cell.angle_gamma   90.00
#
_symmetry.space_group_name_H-M   'P 1'
#
loop_
_entity.id
_entity.type
_entity.pdbx_description
1 polymer ?
#
loop_
_entity_poly.entity_id
_entity_poly.type
_entity_poly.pdbx_seq_one_letter_code
_entity_poly.pdbx_strand_id
1 'polypeptide(L)' 'MADLAMAFHWGPADMDPMPLEELADWRERARQRLEPPARHHGQRGR' A
#
# COMPACT_ATOMS: atom_id res chain seq x y z
N MET A 1 -5.47 -8.35 -1.29
CA MET A 1 -6.39 -7.54 -2.12
C MET A 1 -6.90 -6.31 -1.37
N ALA A 2 -7.21 -6.40 -0.06
CA ALA A 2 -7.60 -5.24 0.75
C ALA A 2 -6.54 -4.13 0.80
N ASP A 3 -5.25 -4.47 0.77
CA ASP A 3 -4.15 -3.49 0.81
C ASP A 3 -4.18 -2.55 -0.40
N LEU A 4 -4.51 -3.08 -1.59
CA LEU A 4 -4.63 -2.31 -2.82
C LEU A 4 -5.85 -1.37 -2.79
N ALA A 5 -6.99 -1.88 -2.32
CA ALA A 5 -8.20 -1.09 -2.16
C ALA A 5 -8.00 0.06 -1.16
N MET A 6 -7.25 -0.16 -0.07
CA MET A 6 -6.99 0.87 0.95
C MET A 6 -5.91 1.87 0.50
N ALA A 7 -4.86 1.41 -0.20
CA ALA A 7 -3.78 2.29 -0.65
C ALA A 7 -4.15 3.11 -1.90
N PHE A 8 -4.98 2.56 -2.80
CA PHE A 8 -5.28 3.14 -4.11
C PHE A 8 -6.77 3.35 -4.40
N HIS A 9 -7.68 2.93 -3.51
CA HIS A 9 -9.14 2.95 -3.73
C HIS A 9 -9.61 2.12 -4.94
N TRP A 10 -8.79 1.15 -5.36
CA TRP A 10 -9.12 0.25 -6.46
C TRP A 10 -10.18 -0.77 -6.09
N GLY A 11 -11.14 -0.98 -7.00
CA GLY A 11 -12.19 -1.97 -6.87
C GLY A 11 -11.80 -3.33 -7.46
N PRO A 12 -12.64 -4.36 -7.27
CA PRO A 12 -12.41 -5.69 -7.88
C PRO A 12 -12.30 -5.64 -9.40
N ALA A 13 -13.03 -4.73 -10.05
CA ALA A 13 -13.01 -4.54 -11.50
C ALA A 13 -11.69 -3.97 -12.04
N ASP A 14 -10.95 -3.24 -11.20
CA ASP A 14 -9.61 -2.74 -11.57
C ASP A 14 -8.57 -3.87 -11.42
N MET A 15 -8.79 -4.81 -10.49
CA MET A 15 -7.87 -5.93 -10.23
C MET A 15 -8.09 -7.14 -11.15
N ASP A 16 -9.32 -7.37 -11.58
CA ASP A 16 -9.72 -8.50 -12.45
C ASP A 16 -8.96 -8.58 -13.79
N PRO A 17 -8.71 -7.48 -14.52
CA PRO A 17 -7.94 -7.54 -15.77
C PRO A 17 -6.41 -7.67 -15.54
N MET A 18 -5.91 -7.47 -14.32
CA MET A 18 -4.47 -7.51 -14.05
C MET A 18 -3.99 -8.92 -13.70
N PRO A 19 -2.83 -9.35 -14.24
CA PRO A 19 -2.25 -10.63 -13.88
C PRO A 19 -1.79 -10.64 -12.41
N LEU A 20 -1.82 -11.84 -11.80
CA LEU A 20 -1.45 -12.03 -10.38
C LEU A 20 -0.04 -11.54 -10.04
N GLU A 21 0.88 -11.59 -11.00
CA GLU A 21 2.26 -11.13 -10.83
C GLU A 21 2.31 -9.60 -10.63
N GLU A 22 1.62 -8.83 -11.47
CA GLU A 22 1.47 -7.37 -11.28
C GLU A 22 0.74 -7.04 -9.98
N LEU A 23 -0.32 -7.78 -9.64
CA LEU A 23 -1.04 -7.56 -8.38
C LEU A 23 -0.13 -7.79 -7.17
N ALA A 24 0.82 -8.72 -7.24
CA ALA A 24 1.79 -8.95 -6.18
C ALA A 24 2.76 -7.76 -6.04
N ASP A 25 3.28 -7.24 -7.16
CA ASP A 25 4.15 -6.05 -7.18
C ASP A 25 3.44 -4.81 -6.63
N TRP A 26 2.20 -4.57 -7.07
CA TRP A 26 1.40 -3.45 -6.57
C TRP A 26 1.08 -3.58 -5.09
N ARG A 27 0.88 -4.81 -4.60
CA ARG A 27 0.58 -5.07 -3.19
C ARG A 27 1.78 -4.78 -2.29
N GLU A 28 3.00 -5.07 -2.75
CA GLU A 28 4.23 -4.72 -2.03
C GLU A 28 4.39 -3.18 -1.95
N ARG A 29 4.13 -2.48 -3.06
CA ARG A 29 4.13 -1.00 -3.09
C ARG A 29 3.06 -0.39 -2.18
N ALA A 30 1.85 -0.94 -2.20
CA ALA A 30 0.76 -0.52 -1.32
C ALA A 30 1.17 -0.66 0.16
N ARG A 31 1.80 -1.77 0.50
CA ARG A 31 2.27 -2.06 1.86
C ARG A 31 3.29 -1.03 2.34
N GLN A 32 4.31 -0.71 1.54
CA GLN A 32 5.29 0.33 1.85
C GLN A 32 4.67 1.72 2.00
N ARG A 33 3.53 1.97 1.38
CA ARG A 33 2.79 3.23 1.45
C ARG A 33 1.89 3.32 2.68
N LEU A 34 1.30 2.18 3.06
CA LEU A 34 0.44 2.04 4.25
C LEU A 34 1.27 1.98 5.52
N GLU A 35 2.48 1.44 5.46
CA GLU A 35 3.49 1.60 6.50
C GLU A 35 3.86 3.09 6.54
N PRO A 36 3.38 3.86 7.53
CA PRO A 36 3.80 5.24 7.65
C PRO A 36 5.31 5.21 7.87
N PRO A 37 6.10 6.12 7.28
CA PRO A 37 7.50 6.25 7.65
C PRO A 37 7.51 6.38 9.16
N ALA A 38 8.19 5.43 9.83
CA ALA A 38 8.24 5.34 11.29
C ALA A 38 8.50 6.76 11.78
N ARG A 39 7.45 7.37 12.36
CA ARG A 39 7.50 8.77 12.75
C ARG A 39 8.77 8.89 13.57
N HIS A 40 9.72 9.69 13.11
CA HIS A 40 10.91 10.08 13.86
C HIS A 40 10.44 10.93 15.05
N HIS A 41 9.65 10.33 15.94
CA HIS A 41 9.22 10.91 17.21
C HIS A 41 10.39 10.77 18.18
N GLY A 42 11.50 11.39 17.80
CA GLY A 42 12.75 11.47 18.55
C GLY A 42 13.26 12.91 18.62
N GLN A 43 12.42 13.91 18.38
CA GLN A 43 12.86 15.30 18.48
C GLN A 43 11.76 16.24 19.01
N ARG A 44 11.48 16.12 20.31
CA ARG A 44 11.15 17.28 21.14
C ARG A 44 11.51 16.98 22.59
N GLY A 45 12.81 16.95 22.84
CA GLY A 45 13.37 17.04 24.19
C GLY A 45 14.45 18.10 24.19
N ARG A 46 14.10 19.31 24.60
CA ARG A 46 14.85 20.23 25.49
C ARG A 46 14.06 21.53 25.63
#